data_AF-A0A242MX04-F1
#
_entry.id   AF-A0A242MX04-F1
#
_cell.length_a   1.000
_cell.length_b   1.000
_cell.length_c   1.000
_cell.angle_alpha   90.00
_cell.angle_beta   90.00
_cell.angle_gamma   90.00
#
_symmetry.space_group_name_H-M   'P 1'
#
loop_
_entity.id
_entity.type
_entity.pdbx_description
1 polymer ?
#
loop_
_entity_poly.entity_id
_entity_poly.type
_entity_poly.pdbx_seq_one_letter_code
_entity_poly.pdbx_strand_id
1 'polypeptide(L)' 'MASDTTNTQFDNASIIKRANIYFDGKCVSHTVLLGDGTRKTLGVCAAERYVIQMDGVNVVE' A
#
# COMPACT_ATOMS: atom_id res chain seq x y z
N MET A 1 2.40 -17.66 -20.56
CA MET A 1 2.59 -16.20 -20.61
C MET A 1 1.28 -15.56 -20.17
N ALA A 2 1.10 -15.34 -18.86
CA ALA A 2 -0.02 -14.55 -18.39
C ALA A 2 0.36 -13.09 -18.65
N SER A 3 -0.35 -12.45 -19.57
CA SER A 3 -0.28 -11.01 -19.78
C SER A 3 -0.89 -10.34 -18.56
N ASP A 4 -0.10 -10.22 -17.50
CA ASP A 4 -0.39 -9.31 -16.40
C ASP A 4 -0.43 -7.92 -17.04
N THR A 5 -1.65 -7.48 -17.33
CA THR A 5 -1.86 -6.22 -18.05
C THR A 5 -1.41 -5.15 -17.08
N THR A 6 -0.22 -4.61 -17.32
CA THR A 6 0.45 -3.59 -16.51
C THR A 6 -0.35 -2.29 -16.63
N ASN A 7 -1.52 -2.26 -16.00
CA ASN A 7 -2.24 -1.02 -15.79
C ASN A 7 -1.43 -0.23 -14.75
N THR A 8 -0.74 0.80 -15.23
CA THR A 8 0.21 1.60 -14.46
C THR A 8 -0.48 2.64 -13.56
N GLN A 9 -1.81 2.69 -13.57
CA GLN A 9 -2.58 3.69 -12.84
C GLN A 9 -3.92 3.14 -12.30
N PHE A 10 -4.49 3.88 -11.35
CA PHE A 10 -5.87 3.73 -10.93
C PHE A 10 -6.68 4.93 -11.41
N ASP A 11 -7.73 4.69 -12.18
CA ASP A 11 -8.69 5.72 -12.58
C ASP A 11 -9.82 5.81 -11.56
N ASN A 12 -10.38 7.02 -11.38
CA ASN A 12 -11.51 7.30 -10.47
C ASN A 12 -11.25 6.87 -9.01
N ALA A 13 -10.01 7.07 -8.53
CA ALA A 13 -9.62 6.76 -7.16
C ALA A 13 -9.60 8.01 -6.27
N SER A 14 -9.96 7.83 -5.00
CA SER A 14 -9.79 8.85 -3.96
C SER A 14 -8.61 8.51 -3.06
N ILE A 15 -7.68 9.45 -2.88
CA ILE A 15 -6.52 9.27 -2.01
C ILE A 15 -6.76 10.00 -0.68
N ILE A 16 -6.62 9.27 0.43
CA ILE A 16 -6.60 9.89 1.75
C ILE A 16 -5.30 10.67 1.89
N LYS A 17 -5.40 12.01 2.02
CA LYS A 17 -4.24 12.93 2.06
C LYS A 17 -3.26 12.67 3.19
N ARG A 18 -3.69 12.03 4.28
CA ARG A 18 -2.82 11.70 5.41
C ARG A 18 -1.91 10.54 5.02
N ALA A 19 -0.60 10.79 5.01
CA ALA A 19 0.41 9.76 4.82
C ALA A 19 0.57 8.88 6.06
N ASN A 20 0.91 7.61 5.83
CA ASN A 20 1.50 6.72 6.82
C ASN A 20 3.01 6.73 6.60
N ILE A 21 3.76 7.10 7.63
CA ILE A 21 5.21 7.30 7.55
C ILE A 21 5.88 6.27 8.46
N TYR A 22 6.80 5.50 7.88
CA TYR A 22 7.55 4.46 8.57
C TYR A 22 9.05 4.67 8.38
N PHE A 23 9.84 4.06 9.28
CA PHE A 23 11.30 3.98 9.18
C PHE A 23 11.96 5.34 8.92
N ASP A 24 11.60 6.35 9.72
CA ASP A 24 12.14 7.72 9.61
C ASP A 24 11.91 8.35 8.22
N GLY A 25 10.74 8.12 7.62
CA GLY A 25 10.40 8.68 6.32
C GLY A 25 10.89 7.88 5.12
N LYS A 26 11.59 6.76 5.34
CA LYS A 26 12.12 5.92 4.25
C LYS A 26 11.07 5.06 3.57
N CYS A 27 9.89 4.90 4.17
CA CYS A 27 8.76 4.24 3.55
C CYS A 27 7.50 5.04 3.86
N VAL A 28 6.88 5.59 2.81
CA VAL A 28 5.72 6.47 2.91
C VAL A 28 4.60 5.89 2.08
N SER A 29 3.41 5.75 2.65
CA SER A 29 2.24 5.24 1.95
C SER A 29 0.98 6.07 2.20
N HIS A 30 -0.01 5.92 1.34
CA HIS A 30 -1.34 6.50 1.46
C HIS A 30 -2.40 5.44 1.20
N THR A 31 -3.58 5.64 1.79
CA THR A 31 -4.76 4.83 1.48
C THR A 31 -5.42 5.32 0.20
N VAL A 32 -5.66 4.39 -0.72
CA VAL A 32 -6.41 4.57 -1.96
C VAL A 32 -7.77 3.91 -1.79
N LEU A 33 -8.85 4.67 -2.01
CA LEU A 33 -10.21 4.19 -2.08
C LEU A 33 -10.62 4.10 -3.54
N LEU A 34 -11.00 2.90 -3.99
CA LEU A 34 -11.50 2.65 -5.34
C LEU A 34 -13.03 2.81 -5.40
N GLY A 35 -13.57 2.95 -6.61
CA GLY A 35 -15.00 3.20 -6.84
C GLY A 35 -15.93 2.09 -6.34
N ASP A 36 -15.42 0.86 -6.19
CA ASP A 36 -16.12 -0.29 -5.60
C ASP A 36 -16.08 -0.29 -4.05
N GLY A 37 -15.46 0.72 -3.43
CA GLY A 37 -15.25 0.80 -1.99
C GLY A 37 -14.01 0.05 -1.49
N THR A 38 -13.28 -0.64 -2.37
CA THR A 38 -12.06 -1.37 -2.01
C THR A 38 -10.98 -0.40 -1.53
N ARG A 39 -10.31 -0.79 -0.43
CA ARG A 39 -9.16 -0.07 0.12
C ARG A 39 -7.86 -0.71 -0.35
N LYS A 40 -6.95 0.09 -0.89
CA LYS A 40 -5.57 -0.30 -1.22
C LYS A 40 -4.56 0.64 -0.57
N THR A 41 -3.31 0.20 -0.50
CA THR A 41 -2.18 1.00 -0.02
C THR A 41 -1.23 1.26 -1.18
N LEU A 42 -0.92 2.52 -1.43
CA LEU A 42 0.07 2.94 -2.43
C LEU A 42 1.19 3.70 -1.71
N GLY A 43 2.44 3.29 -1.93
CA GLY A 43 3.57 3.90 -1.26
C GLY A 43 4.89 3.71 -1.99
N VAL A 44 5.89 4.45 -1.55
CA VAL A 44 7.27 4.39 -2.03
C VAL A 44 8.16 4.13 -0.83
N CYS A 45 9.09 3.19 -0.98
CA CYS A 45 10.04 2.84 0.06
C CYS A 45 11.45 2.78 -0.52
N ALA A 46 12.43 3.29 0.21
CA ALA A 46 13.83 3.20 -0.17
C ALA A 46 14.27 1.72 -0.25
N ALA A 47 15.26 1.44 -1.09
CA ALA A 47 15.81 0.09 -1.26
C ALA A 47 16.70 -0.29 -0.06
N GLU A 48 16.06 -0.60 1.07
CA GLU A 48 16.70 -0.99 2.33
C GLU A 48 16.08 -2.27 2.89
N ARG A 49 16.69 -2.82 3.94
CA ARG A 49 16.13 -3.96 4.68
C ARG A 49 15.27 -3.46 5.84
N TYR A 50 13.99 -3.79 5.81
CA TYR A 50 13.04 -3.46 6.86
C TYR A 50 12.70 -4.70 7.69
N VAL A 51 12.60 -4.53 9.00
CA VAL A 51 12.02 -5.54 9.90
C VAL A 51 10.65 -5.03 10.32
N ILE A 52 9.62 -5.81 10.02
CA ILE A 52 8.25 -5.51 10.42
C ILE A 52 7.90 -6.50 11.53
N GLN A 53 7.62 -5.98 12.71
CA GLN A 53 7.07 -6.76 13.81
C GLN A 53 5.55 -6.64 13.75
N MET A 54 4.88 -7.79 13.65
CA MET A 54 3.43 -7.84 13.82
C MET A 54 3.16 -8.32 15.24
N ASP A 55 2.50 -7.49 16.03
CA ASP A 55 2.04 -7.89 17.36
C ASP A 55 0.81 -8.79 17.20
N GLY A 56 1.04 -10.10 17.17
CA GLY A 56 0.00 -11.13 17.27
C GLY A 56 -0.24 -11.96 16.01
N VAL A 57 -0.36 -13.27 16.21
CA VAL A 57 -0.84 -14.23 15.22
C VAL A 57 -2.30 -13.90 14.91
N ASN A 58 -2.57 -13.44 13.69
CA ASN A 58 -3.92 -13.55 13.14
C ASN A 58 -4.00 -14.89 12.41
N VAL A 59 -4.45 -15.94 13.11
CA VAL A 59 -5.07 -17.08 12.42
C VAL A 59 -6.40 -16.53 11.92
N VAL A 60 -6.46 -16.22 10.64
CA VAL A 60 -7.73 -16.03 9.94
C VAL A 60 -8.04 -17.40 9.34
N GLU A 61 -9.07 -18.08 9.85
CA GLU A 61 -9.72 -19.16 9.10
C GLU A 61 -10.40 -18.59 7.84
#